data_AF-A0A9W8DWB3-F1
#
_entry.id   AF-A0A9W8DWB3-F1
#
_cell.length_a   1.000
_cell.length_b   1.000
_cell.length_c   1.000
_cell.angle_alpha   90.00
_cell.angle_beta   90.00
_cell.angle_gamma   90.00
#
_symmetry.space_group_name_H-M   'P 1'
#
loop_
_entity.id
_entity.type
_entity.pdbx_description
1 polymer ?
#
loop_
_entity_poly.entity_id
_entity_poly.type
_entity_poly.pdbx_seq_one_letter_code
_entity_poly.pdbx_strand_id
1 'polypeptide(L)'
;MSLVADEYAVRYRTEVEERQLRKTMRKYYSVVKMAQNLEQEQIKSSLESVILELKMYEQGAQRYILTKEQLENDIVLYKKESEELGNELEKSINQLRDELYQLRAERKQKIEYDDLAKQASKLPSVEESKRTLEKIKNDMIEMEESMRGYDQSLKTLQNQFEQSISEWQKLSDMALNAKDQIAISYVESGLKQDSSRINSPVQIRESTPTAIYNNNSRPNTPFSSKYNRENTNQDNMGKNGMDIDSIDIANEGNTLQKTEADMNEDEEGELDETVERSDGEI
;
A
#
# COMPACT_ATOMS: atom_id res chain seq x y z
N MET A 1 39.26 -27.42 20.39
CA MET A 1 39.94 -28.22 21.44
C MET A 1 39.11 -28.39 22.73
N SER A 2 38.15 -27.51 23.05
CA SER A 2 37.30 -27.65 24.25
C SER A 2 36.41 -28.90 24.27
N LEU A 3 35.69 -29.16 23.16
CA LEU A 3 34.68 -30.23 23.08
C LEU A 3 35.23 -31.65 23.36
N VAL A 4 36.47 -31.92 22.98
CA VAL A 4 37.10 -33.23 23.20
C VAL A 4 37.43 -33.42 24.68
N ALA A 5 37.93 -32.38 25.36
CA ALA A 5 38.22 -32.45 26.79
C ALA A 5 36.93 -32.63 27.63
N ASP A 6 35.85 -31.97 27.20
CA ASP A 6 34.53 -32.10 27.82
C ASP A 6 33.96 -33.52 27.64
N GLU A 7 34.11 -34.12 26.45
CA GLU A 7 33.68 -35.49 26.18
C GLU A 7 34.43 -36.52 27.05
N TYR A 8 35.75 -36.37 27.21
CA TYR A 8 36.54 -37.24 28.10
C TYR A 8 36.13 -37.08 29.57
N ALA A 9 35.83 -35.86 30.01
CA ALA A 9 35.37 -35.61 31.38
C ALA A 9 33.98 -36.20 31.64
N VAL A 10 33.10 -36.19 30.65
CA VAL A 10 31.77 -36.82 30.73
C VAL A 10 31.92 -38.34 30.79
N ARG A 11 32.67 -38.96 29.87
CA ARG A 11 32.92 -40.41 29.88
C ARG A 11 33.50 -40.91 31.21
N TYR A 12 34.45 -40.16 31.78
CA TYR A 12 35.06 -40.51 33.07
C TYR A 12 34.08 -40.41 34.26
N ARG A 13 33.03 -39.59 34.16
CA ARG A 13 31.96 -39.50 35.16
C ARG A 13 30.87 -40.55 34.95
N THR A 14 30.70 -41.03 33.72
CA THR A 14 29.62 -41.94 33.31
C THR A 14 30.07 -43.40 33.13
N GLU A 15 31.31 -43.75 33.45
CA GLU A 15 31.77 -45.14 33.40
C GLU A 15 32.22 -45.60 34.79
N VAL A 16 31.71 -46.76 35.23
CA VAL A 16 32.20 -47.41 36.44
C VAL A 16 33.60 -47.94 36.16
N GLU A 17 34.58 -47.57 37.01
CA GLU A 17 35.96 -48.02 36.83
C GLU A 17 36.12 -49.53 37.14
N GLU A 18 35.85 -50.38 36.15
CA GLU A 18 36.11 -51.83 36.24
C GLU A 18 37.58 -52.14 36.57
N ARG A 19 38.48 -51.22 36.25
CA ARG A 19 39.92 -51.34 36.55
C ARG A 19 40.17 -51.43 38.05
N GLN A 20 39.45 -50.67 38.86
CA GLN A 20 39.61 -50.70 40.31
C GLN A 20 39.14 -52.03 40.88
N LEU A 21 37.97 -52.53 40.45
CA LEU A 21 37.48 -53.85 40.85
C LEU A 21 38.45 -54.97 40.45
N ARG A 22 38.95 -54.96 39.20
CA ARG A 22 39.96 -55.92 38.73
C ARG A 22 41.24 -55.87 39.60
N LYS A 23 41.67 -54.69 40.02
CA LYS A 23 42.83 -54.52 40.91
C LYS A 23 42.55 -55.11 42.29
N THR A 24 41.39 -54.82 42.89
CA THR A 24 40.96 -55.36 44.18
C THR A 24 40.87 -56.88 44.15
N MET A 25 40.31 -57.45 43.08
CA MET A 25 40.25 -58.92 42.89
C MET A 25 41.65 -59.53 42.82
N ARG A 26 42.57 -58.96 42.03
CA ARG A 26 43.97 -59.45 41.96
C ARG A 26 44.64 -59.40 43.33
N LYS A 27 44.42 -58.34 44.10
CA LYS A 27 44.94 -58.19 45.46
C LYS A 27 44.38 -59.26 46.39
N TYR A 28 43.07 -59.49 46.35
CA TYR A 28 42.42 -60.58 47.09
C TYR A 28 43.02 -61.95 46.75
N TYR A 29 43.13 -62.30 45.46
CA TYR A 29 43.75 -63.55 45.04
C TYR A 29 45.21 -63.69 45.51
N SER A 30 45.97 -62.59 45.50
CA SER A 30 47.33 -62.57 46.04
C SER A 30 47.36 -62.90 47.53
N VAL A 31 46.44 -62.32 48.32
CA VAL A 31 46.32 -62.61 49.76
C VAL A 31 45.97 -64.07 50.00
N VAL A 32 44.99 -64.61 49.27
CA VAL A 32 44.60 -66.04 49.37
C VAL A 32 45.79 -66.95 49.07
N LYS A 33 46.57 -66.64 48.03
CA LYS A 33 47.75 -67.44 47.65
C LYS A 33 48.86 -67.38 48.70
N MET A 34 49.04 -66.25 49.38
CA MET A 34 50.08 -66.05 50.39
C MET A 34 49.65 -66.46 51.80
N ALA A 35 48.36 -66.68 52.05
CA ALA A 35 47.80 -66.97 53.36
C ALA A 35 48.40 -68.21 54.05
N GLN A 36 48.96 -69.16 53.29
CA GLN A 36 49.63 -70.34 53.85
C GLN A 36 51.00 -70.02 54.48
N ASN A 37 51.63 -68.91 54.08
CA ASN A 37 53.00 -68.56 54.45
C ASN A 37 53.09 -67.30 55.32
N LEU A 38 51.95 -66.62 55.58
CA LEU A 38 51.88 -65.37 56.32
C LEU A 38 51.38 -65.61 57.75
N GLU A 39 51.81 -64.76 58.68
CA GLU A 39 51.29 -64.74 60.04
C GLU A 39 49.83 -64.22 60.04
N GLN A 40 49.02 -64.66 61.02
CA GLN A 40 47.60 -64.31 61.08
C GLN A 40 47.34 -62.79 61.08
N GLU A 41 48.21 -62.00 61.73
CA GLU A 41 48.09 -60.54 61.75
C GLU A 41 48.28 -59.93 60.36
N GLN A 42 49.22 -60.44 59.57
CA GLN A 42 49.50 -59.97 58.20
C GLN A 42 48.35 -60.30 57.24
N ILE A 43 47.73 -61.47 57.41
CA ILE A 43 46.54 -61.88 56.65
C ILE A 43 45.39 -60.92 56.96
N LYS A 44 45.13 -60.66 58.24
CA LYS A 44 44.06 -59.76 58.68
C LYS A 44 44.25 -58.34 58.12
N SER A 45 45.46 -57.78 58.24
CA SER A 45 45.78 -56.46 57.67
C SER A 45 45.60 -56.40 56.15
N SER A 46 46.02 -57.44 55.44
CA SER A 46 45.86 -57.50 53.98
C SER A 46 44.40 -57.61 53.54
N LEU A 47 43.59 -58.38 54.27
CA LEU A 47 42.14 -58.48 54.05
C LEU A 47 41.42 -57.17 54.36
N GLU A 48 41.77 -56.49 55.46
CA GLU A 48 41.22 -55.15 55.77
C GLU A 48 41.49 -54.15 54.63
N SER A 49 42.68 -54.21 54.02
CA SER A 49 43.02 -53.39 52.87
C SER A 49 42.18 -53.72 51.63
N VAL A 50 41.89 -55.00 51.36
CA VAL A 50 40.98 -55.43 50.27
C VAL A 50 39.55 -54.95 50.55
N ILE A 51 39.06 -55.09 51.78
CA ILE A 51 37.72 -54.63 52.19
C ILE A 51 37.60 -53.12 52.00
N LEU A 52 38.63 -52.36 52.37
CA LEU A 52 38.66 -50.91 52.15
C LEU A 52 38.58 -50.56 50.65
N GLU A 53 39.37 -51.21 49.80
CA GLU A 53 39.33 -51.00 48.35
C GLU A 53 37.96 -51.37 47.76
N LEU A 54 37.30 -52.42 48.28
CA LEU A 54 35.96 -52.81 47.86
C LEU A 54 34.91 -51.76 48.25
N LYS A 55 34.97 -51.22 49.48
CA LYS A 55 34.10 -50.11 49.92
C LYS A 55 34.29 -48.85 49.08
N MET A 56 35.53 -48.53 48.70
CA MET A 56 35.80 -47.42 47.79
C MET A 56 35.17 -47.64 46.41
N TYR A 57 35.23 -48.86 45.89
CA TYR A 57 34.56 -49.21 44.64
C TYR A 57 33.03 -49.11 44.75
N GLU A 58 32.43 -49.61 45.84
CA GLU A 58 31.00 -49.49 46.12
C GLU A 58 30.55 -48.02 46.13
N GLN A 59 31.28 -47.15 46.85
CA GLN A 59 31.00 -45.72 46.88
C GLN A 59 31.12 -45.09 45.48
N GLY A 60 32.10 -45.51 44.68
CA GLY A 60 32.25 -45.09 43.30
C GLY A 60 31.07 -45.48 42.42
N ALA A 61 30.57 -46.71 42.57
CA ALA A 61 29.40 -47.21 41.85
C ALA A 61 28.11 -46.47 42.26
N GLN A 62 27.93 -46.19 43.55
CA GLN A 62 26.80 -45.38 44.04
C GLN A 62 26.82 -43.96 43.46
N ARG A 63 28.00 -43.32 43.42
CA ARG A 63 28.15 -42.00 42.80
C ARG A 63 27.81 -42.03 41.30
N TYR A 64 28.20 -43.10 40.60
CA TYR A 64 27.86 -43.27 39.20
C TYR A 64 26.34 -43.36 38.98
N ILE A 65 25.62 -44.16 39.79
CA ILE A 65 24.16 -44.27 39.71
C ILE A 65 23.50 -42.91 39.89
N LEU A 66 23.88 -42.17 40.93
CA LEU A 66 23.35 -40.83 41.19
C LEU A 66 23.65 -39.84 40.04
N THR A 67 24.86 -39.90 39.49
CA THR A 67 25.23 -39.05 38.35
C THR A 67 24.41 -39.41 37.11
N LYS A 68 24.14 -40.70 36.88
CA LYS A 68 23.31 -41.16 35.77
C LYS A 68 21.87 -40.67 35.92
N GLU A 69 21.26 -40.84 37.09
CA GLU A 69 19.90 -40.35 37.38
C GLU A 69 19.81 -38.83 37.19
N GLN A 70 20.81 -38.08 37.64
CA GLN A 70 20.87 -36.64 37.43
C GLN A 70 20.92 -36.29 35.93
N LEU A 71 21.76 -36.96 35.15
CA LEU A 71 21.86 -36.73 33.70
C LEU A 71 20.56 -37.08 32.96
N GLU A 72 19.87 -38.14 33.36
CA GLU A 72 18.55 -38.49 32.81
C GLU A 72 17.52 -37.39 33.08
N ASN A 73 17.52 -36.83 34.30
CA ASN A 73 16.67 -35.69 34.64
C ASN A 73 17.03 -34.43 33.84
N ASP A 74 18.32 -34.13 33.71
CA ASP A 74 18.81 -32.99 32.93
C ASP A 74 18.39 -33.11 31.45
N ILE A 75 18.47 -34.31 30.86
CA ILE A 75 18.00 -34.57 29.48
C ILE A 75 16.50 -34.28 29.35
N VAL A 76 15.68 -34.69 30.32
CA VAL A 76 14.24 -34.41 30.32
C VAL A 76 13.97 -32.91 30.40
N LEU A 77 14.69 -32.19 31.27
CA LEU A 77 14.56 -30.75 31.41
C LEU A 77 14.97 -30.01 30.12
N TYR A 78 16.10 -30.36 29.52
CA TYR A 78 16.54 -29.73 28.27
C TYR A 78 15.61 -30.00 27.10
N LYS A 79 15.00 -31.19 27.03
CA LYS A 79 13.97 -31.49 26.02
C LYS A 79 12.75 -30.59 26.19
N LYS A 80 12.28 -30.43 27.43
CA LYS A 80 11.15 -29.55 27.76
C LYS A 80 11.48 -28.08 27.42
N GLU A 81 12.63 -27.59 27.82
CA GLU A 81 13.07 -26.21 27.53
C GLU A 81 13.20 -25.98 26.02
N SER A 82 13.73 -26.96 25.27
CA SER A 82 13.80 -26.90 23.82
C SER A 82 12.41 -26.82 23.17
N GLU A 83 11.43 -27.53 23.69
CA GLU A 83 10.04 -27.47 23.21
C GLU A 83 9.40 -26.12 23.54
N GLU A 84 9.59 -25.60 24.75
CA GLU A 84 9.09 -24.29 25.17
C GLU A 84 9.67 -23.17 24.30
N LEU A 85 10.99 -23.18 24.04
CA LEU A 85 11.65 -22.25 23.13
C LEU A 85 11.14 -22.37 21.70
N GLY A 86 10.89 -23.60 21.22
CA GLY A 86 10.30 -23.84 19.90
C GLY A 86 8.91 -23.20 19.77
N ASN A 87 8.06 -23.39 20.78
CA ASN A 87 6.72 -22.81 20.84
C ASN A 87 6.74 -21.28 20.94
N GLU A 88 7.68 -20.70 21.70
CA GLU A 88 7.85 -19.25 21.79
C GLU A 88 8.32 -18.65 20.46
N LEU A 89 9.28 -19.30 19.80
CA LEU A 89 9.77 -18.89 18.49
C LEU A 89 8.66 -18.93 17.44
N GLU A 90 7.84 -19.98 17.43
CA GLU A 90 6.70 -20.08 16.52
C GLU A 90 5.67 -18.97 16.75
N LYS A 91 5.35 -18.67 18.01
CA LYS A 91 4.48 -17.54 18.36
C LYS A 91 5.03 -16.20 17.85
N SER A 92 6.32 -15.95 18.06
CA SER A 92 6.99 -14.72 17.60
C SER A 92 6.97 -14.61 16.07
N ILE A 93 7.25 -15.71 15.35
CA ILE A 93 7.17 -15.75 13.88
C ILE A 93 5.76 -15.41 13.40
N ASN A 94 4.73 -15.97 14.04
CA ASN A 94 3.34 -15.70 13.66
C ASN A 94 2.93 -14.24 13.94
N GLN A 95 3.34 -13.67 15.07
CA GLN A 95 3.13 -12.25 15.36
C GLN A 95 3.78 -11.34 14.30
N LEU A 96 5.02 -11.62 13.92
CA LEU A 96 5.73 -10.85 12.89
C LEU A 96 5.08 -10.99 11.50
N ARG A 97 4.53 -12.16 11.17
CA ARG A 97 3.76 -12.38 9.93
C ARG A 97 2.49 -11.53 9.90
N ASP A 98 1.76 -11.49 11.01
CA ASP A 98 0.55 -10.68 11.14
C ASP A 98 0.85 -9.19 11.04
N GLU A 99 1.89 -8.71 11.71
CA GLU A 99 2.36 -7.32 11.63
C GLU A 99 2.75 -6.95 10.20
N LEU A 100 3.52 -7.81 9.53
CA LEU A 100 3.90 -7.63 8.13
C LEU A 100 2.67 -7.57 7.21
N TYR A 101 1.66 -8.39 7.45
CA TYR A 101 0.41 -8.35 6.70
C TYR A 101 -0.33 -7.02 6.91
N GLN A 102 -0.42 -6.54 8.14
CA GLN A 102 -1.03 -5.24 8.47
C GLN A 102 -0.29 -4.09 7.77
N LEU A 103 1.05 -4.05 7.86
CA LEU A 103 1.86 -3.01 7.21
C LEU A 103 1.71 -3.02 5.69
N ARG A 104 1.57 -4.19 5.05
CA ARG A 104 1.29 -4.29 3.61
C ARG A 104 -0.10 -3.74 3.27
N ALA A 105 -1.11 -4.04 4.08
CA ALA A 105 -2.45 -3.52 3.89
C ALA A 105 -2.49 -1.98 4.04
N GLU A 106 -1.84 -1.43 5.07
CA GLU A 106 -1.70 0.02 5.28
C GLU A 106 -0.98 0.70 4.11
N ARG A 107 0.13 0.09 3.62
CA ARG A 107 0.84 0.61 2.45
C ARG A 107 -0.06 0.64 1.22
N LYS A 108 -0.86 -0.40 0.99
CA LYS A 108 -1.82 -0.44 -0.12
C LYS A 108 -2.86 0.67 0.00
N GLN A 109 -3.46 0.84 1.17
CA GLN A 109 -4.41 1.93 1.43
C GLN A 109 -3.77 3.31 1.20
N LYS A 110 -2.54 3.52 1.66
CA LYS A 110 -1.81 4.78 1.44
C LYS A 110 -1.62 5.06 -0.06
N ILE A 111 -1.25 4.05 -0.85
CA ILE A 111 -1.13 4.20 -2.31
C ILE A 111 -2.47 4.59 -2.93
N GLU A 112 -3.57 3.94 -2.51
CA GLU A 112 -4.92 4.27 -2.97
C GLU A 112 -5.32 5.72 -2.61
N TYR A 113 -5.02 6.16 -1.39
CA TYR A 113 -5.26 7.54 -0.96
C TYR A 113 -4.41 8.55 -1.74
N ASP A 114 -3.14 8.25 -1.98
CA ASP A 114 -2.25 9.11 -2.77
C ASP A 114 -2.75 9.22 -4.22
N ASP A 115 -3.26 8.14 -4.81
CA ASP A 115 -3.84 8.17 -6.15
C ASP A 115 -5.17 8.93 -6.21
N LEU A 116 -6.03 8.79 -5.19
CA LEU A 116 -7.23 9.63 -5.05
C LEU A 116 -6.87 11.11 -4.87
N ALA A 117 -5.84 11.43 -4.09
CA ALA A 117 -5.36 12.78 -3.91
C ALA A 117 -4.83 13.37 -5.23
N LYS A 118 -4.08 12.60 -6.02
CA LYS A 118 -3.65 13.01 -7.37
C LYS A 118 -4.85 13.24 -8.29
N GLN A 119 -5.86 12.38 -8.26
CA GLN A 119 -7.08 12.57 -9.05
C GLN A 119 -7.84 13.83 -8.63
N ALA A 120 -8.00 14.05 -7.32
CA ALA A 120 -8.64 15.25 -6.78
C ALA A 120 -7.88 16.53 -7.16
N SER A 121 -6.55 16.51 -7.17
CA SER A 121 -5.74 17.66 -7.59
C SER A 121 -5.86 18.04 -9.08
N LYS A 122 -6.36 17.12 -9.93
CA LYS A 122 -6.64 17.41 -11.34
C LYS A 122 -7.99 18.10 -11.54
N LEU A 123 -8.87 18.06 -10.55
CA LEU A 123 -10.15 18.75 -10.59
C LEU A 123 -9.94 20.24 -10.25
N PRO A 124 -10.73 21.16 -10.84
CA PRO A 124 -10.64 22.58 -10.52
C PRO A 124 -10.89 22.80 -9.03
N SER A 125 -10.23 23.80 -8.46
CA SER A 125 -10.44 24.13 -7.04
C SER A 125 -11.91 24.52 -6.80
N VAL A 126 -12.37 24.36 -5.56
CA VAL A 126 -13.71 24.79 -5.16
C VAL A 126 -13.89 26.29 -5.42
N GLU A 127 -12.86 27.09 -5.18
CA GLU A 127 -12.82 28.53 -5.44
C GLU A 127 -12.83 28.84 -6.93
N GLU A 128 -12.07 28.11 -7.76
CA GLU A 128 -12.08 28.27 -9.21
C GLU A 128 -13.45 27.94 -9.80
N SER A 129 -14.07 26.87 -9.32
CA SER A 129 -15.44 26.47 -9.69
C SER A 129 -16.47 27.52 -9.27
N LYS A 130 -16.31 28.12 -8.09
CA LYS A 130 -17.17 29.24 -7.63
C LYS A 130 -17.00 30.47 -8.51
N ARG A 131 -15.77 30.86 -8.86
CA ARG A 131 -15.49 32.00 -9.74
C ARG A 131 -16.06 31.79 -11.15
N THR A 132 -15.92 30.59 -11.70
CA THR A 132 -16.52 30.27 -13.01
C THR A 132 -18.04 30.30 -12.95
N LEU A 133 -18.65 29.81 -11.87
CA LEU A 133 -20.10 29.87 -11.67
C LEU A 133 -20.60 31.31 -11.51
N GLU A 134 -19.90 32.15 -10.75
CA GLU A 134 -20.21 33.58 -10.63
C GLU A 134 -20.09 34.30 -11.96
N LYS A 135 -19.06 34.00 -12.76
CA LYS A 135 -18.92 34.54 -14.11
C LYS A 135 -20.11 34.15 -14.99
N ILE A 136 -20.48 32.87 -15.03
CA ILE A 136 -21.63 32.40 -15.80
C ILE A 136 -22.92 33.09 -15.34
N LYS A 137 -23.11 33.29 -14.04
CA LYS A 137 -24.27 34.03 -13.51
C LYS A 137 -24.30 35.48 -14.01
N ASN A 138 -23.16 36.17 -13.99
CA ASN A 138 -23.09 37.54 -14.51
C ASN A 138 -23.36 37.59 -16.02
N ASP A 139 -22.79 36.65 -16.79
CA ASP A 139 -23.02 36.54 -18.23
C ASP A 139 -24.52 36.26 -18.54
N MET A 140 -25.20 35.46 -17.71
CA MET A 140 -26.65 35.23 -17.83
C MET A 140 -27.46 36.51 -17.56
N ILE A 141 -27.12 37.26 -16.51
CA ILE A 141 -27.79 38.54 -16.19
C ILE A 141 -27.61 39.52 -17.35
N GLU A 142 -26.39 39.65 -17.89
CA GLU A 142 -26.11 40.51 -19.05
C GLU A 142 -26.94 40.10 -20.28
N MET A 143 -27.06 38.79 -20.53
CA MET A 143 -27.87 38.27 -21.64
C MET A 143 -29.36 38.57 -21.44
N GLU A 144 -29.89 38.40 -20.23
CA GLU A 144 -31.28 38.73 -19.90
C GLU A 144 -31.57 40.24 -20.07
N GLU A 145 -30.66 41.10 -19.64
CA GLU A 145 -30.76 42.56 -19.83
C GLU A 145 -30.72 42.94 -21.32
N SER A 146 -29.83 42.32 -22.09
CA SER A 146 -29.73 42.52 -23.53
C SER A 146 -31.00 42.08 -24.26
N MET A 147 -31.55 40.90 -23.93
CA MET A 147 -32.84 40.44 -24.44
C MET A 147 -33.96 41.43 -24.12
N ARG A 148 -34.03 41.94 -22.90
CA ARG A 148 -35.01 42.96 -22.51
C ARG A 148 -34.85 44.24 -23.33
N GLY A 149 -33.61 44.65 -23.61
CA GLY A 149 -33.30 45.79 -24.47
C GLY A 149 -33.78 45.58 -25.91
N TYR A 150 -33.53 44.40 -26.49
CA TYR A 150 -34.02 44.04 -27.82
C TYR A 150 -35.55 44.04 -27.89
N ASP A 151 -36.23 43.46 -26.90
CA ASP A 151 -37.69 43.45 -26.83
C ASP A 151 -38.27 44.87 -26.76
N GLN A 152 -37.64 45.76 -26.00
CA GLN A 152 -38.03 47.17 -25.92
C GLN A 152 -37.82 47.90 -27.25
N SER A 153 -36.67 47.70 -27.88
CA SER A 153 -36.37 48.27 -29.20
C SER A 153 -37.34 47.77 -30.27
N LEU A 154 -37.68 46.48 -30.24
CA LEU A 154 -38.60 45.87 -31.18
C LEU A 154 -40.03 46.42 -30.99
N LYS A 155 -40.48 46.58 -29.76
CA LYS A 155 -41.77 47.24 -29.46
C LYS A 155 -41.81 48.69 -29.93
N THR A 156 -40.74 49.45 -29.72
CA THR A 156 -40.72 50.85 -30.19
C THR A 156 -40.66 50.95 -31.71
N LEU A 157 -39.94 50.04 -32.39
CA LEU A 157 -39.97 49.95 -33.85
C LEU A 157 -41.36 49.57 -34.39
N GLN A 158 -42.05 48.61 -33.75
CA GLN A 158 -43.43 48.26 -34.08
C GLN A 158 -44.35 49.48 -33.95
N ASN A 159 -44.27 50.22 -32.85
CA ASN A 159 -45.05 51.45 -32.66
C ASN A 159 -44.74 52.52 -33.72
N GLN A 160 -43.47 52.72 -34.09
CA GLN A 160 -43.09 53.67 -35.15
C GLN A 160 -43.63 53.26 -36.52
N PHE A 161 -43.59 51.96 -36.81
CA PHE A 161 -44.13 51.41 -38.05
C PHE A 161 -45.65 51.57 -38.12
N GLU A 162 -46.36 51.30 -37.03
CA GLU A 162 -47.81 51.54 -36.91
C GLU A 162 -48.18 53.01 -37.08
N GLN A 163 -47.41 53.93 -36.47
CA GLN A 163 -47.59 55.37 -36.67
C GLN A 163 -47.42 55.76 -38.13
N SER A 164 -46.37 55.27 -38.77
CA SER A 164 -46.12 55.51 -40.19
C SER A 164 -47.29 55.01 -41.05
N ILE A 165 -47.77 53.78 -40.81
CA ILE A 165 -48.96 53.24 -41.49
C ILE A 165 -50.17 54.16 -41.28
N SER A 166 -50.42 54.64 -40.07
CA SER A 166 -51.51 55.56 -39.78
C SER A 166 -51.38 56.88 -40.55
N GLU A 167 -50.17 57.42 -40.66
CA GLU A 167 -49.90 58.62 -41.47
C GLU A 167 -50.12 58.38 -42.96
N TRP A 168 -49.66 57.25 -43.50
CA TRP A 168 -49.94 56.85 -44.88
C TRP A 168 -51.43 56.67 -45.16
N GLN A 169 -52.17 56.08 -44.21
CA GLN A 169 -53.62 55.97 -44.29
C GLN A 169 -54.28 57.34 -44.28
N LYS A 170 -53.89 58.25 -43.37
CA LYS A 170 -54.39 59.63 -43.36
C LYS A 170 -54.10 60.36 -44.66
N LEU A 171 -52.89 60.23 -45.21
CA LEU A 171 -52.52 60.84 -46.49
C LEU A 171 -53.32 60.23 -47.65
N SER A 172 -53.55 58.91 -47.64
CA SER A 172 -54.41 58.22 -48.61
C SER A 172 -55.85 58.72 -48.53
N ASP A 173 -56.41 58.85 -47.33
CA ASP A 173 -57.76 59.36 -47.11
C ASP A 173 -57.87 60.83 -47.53
N MET A 174 -56.86 61.65 -47.22
CA MET A 174 -56.77 63.03 -47.71
C MET A 174 -56.68 63.09 -49.24
N ALA A 175 -55.92 62.19 -49.89
CA ALA A 175 -55.82 62.12 -51.34
C ALA A 175 -57.13 61.68 -51.99
N LEU A 176 -57.86 60.71 -51.39
CA LEU A 176 -59.20 60.31 -51.83
C LEU A 176 -60.18 61.47 -51.68
N ASN A 177 -60.21 62.13 -50.51
CA ASN A 177 -61.07 63.29 -50.27
C ASN A 177 -60.70 64.49 -51.17
N ALA A 178 -59.42 64.73 -51.44
CA ALA A 178 -58.96 65.77 -52.35
C ALA A 178 -59.32 65.43 -53.80
N LYS A 179 -59.27 64.16 -54.20
CA LYS A 179 -59.77 63.73 -55.50
C LYS A 179 -61.28 63.96 -55.62
N ASP A 180 -62.05 63.73 -54.55
CA ASP A 180 -63.48 64.02 -54.52
C ASP A 180 -63.75 65.54 -54.54
N GLN A 181 -62.94 66.36 -53.85
CA GLN A 181 -63.01 67.82 -53.92
C GLN A 181 -62.59 68.37 -55.29
N ILE A 182 -61.60 67.76 -55.96
CA ILE A 182 -61.17 68.12 -57.32
C ILE A 182 -62.22 67.67 -58.35
N ALA A 183 -62.90 66.54 -58.13
CA ALA A 183 -64.04 66.11 -58.95
C ALA A 183 -65.24 67.06 -58.80
N ILE A 184 -65.42 67.69 -57.63
CA ILE A 184 -66.43 68.75 -57.41
C ILE A 184 -65.95 70.09 -57.97
N SER A 185 -64.66 70.45 -57.85
CA SER A 185 -64.13 71.74 -58.30
C SER A 185 -63.84 71.83 -59.80
N TYR A 186 -63.74 70.71 -60.52
CA TYR A 186 -63.63 70.69 -61.99
C TYR A 186 -64.95 70.97 -62.72
N VAL A 187 -66.08 71.06 -62.00
CA VAL A 187 -67.36 71.52 -62.57
C VAL A 187 -67.48 73.06 -62.55
N GLU A 188 -66.68 73.80 -61.76
CA GLU A 188 -66.98 75.22 -61.49
C GLU A 188 -65.84 76.24 -61.70
N SER A 189 -64.64 75.87 -62.19
CA SER A 189 -63.62 76.89 -62.50
C SER A 189 -62.63 76.46 -63.59
N GLY A 190 -62.76 77.10 -64.76
CA GLY A 190 -61.83 76.96 -65.88
C GLY A 190 -60.54 77.78 -65.74
N LEU A 191 -59.45 77.19 -66.24
CA LEU A 191 -58.38 77.77 -67.07
C LEU A 191 -57.60 79.03 -66.61
N LYS A 192 -56.31 78.84 -66.26
CA LYS A 192 -55.07 79.35 -66.95
C LYS A 192 -53.84 79.23 -66.01
N GLN A 193 -52.73 78.59 -66.43
CA GLN A 193 -51.47 79.19 -66.95
C GLN A 193 -50.89 80.29 -66.02
N ASP A 194 -49.61 80.35 -65.61
CA ASP A 194 -48.37 79.97 -66.30
C ASP A 194 -47.14 80.14 -65.35
N SER A 195 -46.00 79.52 -65.73
CA SER A 195 -44.60 79.98 -65.54
C SER A 195 -43.85 80.07 -64.18
N SER A 196 -42.77 79.27 -64.11
CA SER A 196 -41.33 79.67 -63.88
C SER A 196 -40.58 79.36 -62.55
N ARG A 197 -39.49 78.58 -62.73
CA ARG A 197 -38.08 78.61 -62.18
C ARG A 197 -37.88 78.89 -60.67
N ILE A 198 -37.03 78.15 -59.94
CA ILE A 198 -35.56 78.35 -59.77
C ILE A 198 -34.95 77.23 -58.86
N ASN A 199 -33.75 76.72 -59.23
CA ASN A 199 -32.57 76.19 -58.47
C ASN A 199 -32.74 75.46 -57.10
N SER A 200 -31.98 74.44 -56.67
CA SER A 200 -30.63 73.95 -56.93
C SER A 200 -30.42 72.57 -56.22
N PRO A 201 -29.29 71.85 -56.42
CA PRO A 201 -29.15 70.42 -56.14
C PRO A 201 -28.68 70.10 -54.71
N VAL A 202 -29.26 69.09 -54.08
CA VAL A 202 -28.74 68.51 -52.83
C VAL A 202 -28.03 67.19 -53.15
N GLN A 203 -26.75 67.15 -52.80
CA GLN A 203 -25.84 66.04 -53.00
C GLN A 203 -26.28 64.82 -52.17
N ILE A 204 -26.46 63.69 -52.84
CA ILE A 204 -26.57 62.36 -52.24
C ILE A 204 -25.17 61.99 -51.75
N ARG A 205 -24.95 62.00 -50.43
CA ARG A 205 -23.79 61.34 -49.82
C ARG A 205 -24.12 59.87 -49.59
N GLU A 206 -23.56 59.02 -50.45
CA GLU A 206 -23.37 57.60 -50.16
C GLU A 206 -22.57 57.46 -48.86
N SER A 207 -23.21 56.89 -47.84
CA SER A 207 -22.53 56.43 -46.62
C SER A 207 -22.28 54.94 -46.79
N THR A 208 -21.06 54.60 -47.20
CA THR A 208 -20.52 53.25 -47.20
C THR A 208 -20.50 52.69 -45.77
N PRO A 209 -20.86 51.40 -45.56
CA PRO A 209 -20.73 50.78 -44.26
C PRO A 209 -19.24 50.58 -43.95
N THR A 210 -18.76 51.30 -42.93
CA THR A 210 -17.39 51.14 -42.43
C THR A 210 -17.35 49.89 -41.57
N ALA A 211 -16.68 48.84 -42.06
CA ALA A 211 -16.31 47.68 -41.29
C ALA A 211 -15.43 48.12 -40.10
N ILE A 212 -15.94 47.98 -38.89
CA ILE A 212 -15.13 48.07 -37.67
C ILE A 212 -14.37 46.74 -37.56
N TYR A 213 -13.21 46.70 -38.21
CA TYR A 213 -12.14 45.76 -37.92
C TYR A 213 -11.52 46.18 -36.59
N ASN A 214 -11.92 45.56 -35.48
CA ASN A 214 -11.22 45.72 -34.21
C ASN A 214 -10.08 44.68 -34.15
N ASN A 215 -8.93 45.08 -34.73
CA ASN A 215 -7.66 44.38 -34.60
C ASN A 215 -6.78 45.17 -33.60
N ASN A 216 -6.79 44.73 -32.35
CA ASN A 216 -5.83 45.00 -31.28
C ASN A 216 -6.06 43.87 -30.25
N SER A 217 -5.13 43.06 -29.78
CA SER A 217 -3.70 42.93 -29.98
C SER A 217 -3.34 41.52 -29.50
N ARG A 218 -2.75 40.70 -30.37
CA ARG A 218 -1.87 39.62 -29.92
C ARG A 218 -0.45 40.17 -29.95
N PRO A 219 0.31 40.03 -28.84
CA PRO A 219 1.72 39.73 -28.93
C PRO A 219 1.94 38.27 -28.54
N ASN A 220 2.47 37.54 -29.51
CA ASN A 220 3.29 36.36 -29.30
C ASN A 220 4.52 36.75 -28.46
N THR A 221 4.89 35.93 -27.47
CA THR A 221 6.18 35.21 -27.35
C THR A 221 6.60 34.94 -25.89
N PRO A 222 7.40 33.89 -25.66
CA PRO A 222 7.57 33.23 -24.36
C PRO A 222 8.75 33.81 -23.59
N PHE A 223 8.56 34.07 -22.29
CA PHE A 223 9.66 34.46 -21.42
C PHE A 223 10.21 33.24 -20.67
N SER A 224 11.28 32.70 -21.23
CA SER A 224 12.29 31.92 -20.51
C SER A 224 12.98 32.83 -19.48
N SER A 225 12.93 32.46 -18.19
CA SER A 225 13.91 32.92 -17.20
C SER A 225 14.66 31.73 -16.60
N LYS A 226 15.90 31.57 -17.04
CA LYS A 226 16.96 30.87 -16.30
C LYS A 226 17.68 31.87 -15.39
N TYR A 227 18.28 31.34 -14.31
CA TYR A 227 19.16 31.96 -13.29
C TYR A 227 18.40 32.75 -12.20
N ASN A 228 18.59 32.59 -10.88
CA ASN A 228 19.68 32.10 -10.01
C ASN A 228 19.04 31.38 -8.79
N ARG A 229 19.56 30.27 -8.23
CA ARG A 229 20.87 30.00 -7.61
C ARG A 229 21.14 30.80 -6.33
N GLU A 230 21.23 30.03 -5.23
CA GLU A 230 21.81 30.33 -3.91
C GLU A 230 21.06 31.29 -2.98
N ASN A 231 20.34 30.72 -1.99
CA ASN A 231 20.74 30.95 -0.61
C ASN A 231 20.42 29.76 0.30
N THR A 232 21.47 29.35 1.00
CA THR A 232 21.60 28.30 2.00
C THR A 232 20.92 28.68 3.32
N ASN A 233 20.20 27.71 3.90
CA ASN A 233 20.03 27.46 5.35
C ASN A 233 19.51 26.01 5.40
N GLN A 234 20.36 24.98 5.44
CA GLN A 234 20.97 24.46 6.67
C GLN A 234 20.08 24.68 7.90
N ASP A 235 19.11 23.79 8.08
CA ASP A 235 18.72 23.27 9.39
C ASP A 235 18.29 21.80 9.23
N ASN A 236 19.33 20.99 9.22
CA ASN A 236 19.49 19.68 9.85
C ASN A 236 18.29 19.15 10.67
N MET A 237 17.46 18.30 10.07
CA MET A 237 16.69 17.27 10.78
C MET A 237 16.79 15.97 9.98
N GLY A 238 17.42 14.97 10.58
CA GLY A 238 17.93 13.75 9.96
C GLY A 238 16.89 12.96 9.16
N LYS A 239 17.11 12.89 7.85
CA LYS A 239 16.63 11.80 7.01
C LYS A 239 17.76 10.77 6.89
N ASN A 240 17.69 9.73 7.71
CA ASN A 240 18.32 8.45 7.35
C ASN A 240 17.45 7.82 6.25
N GLY A 241 17.62 8.33 5.03
CA GLY A 241 17.17 7.66 3.82
C GLY A 241 18.15 6.53 3.53
N MET A 242 17.81 5.34 4.00
CA MET A 242 18.37 4.11 3.45
C MET A 242 17.76 4.00 2.05
N ASP A 243 18.56 4.34 1.03
CA ASP A 243 18.30 3.97 -0.36
C ASP A 243 18.31 2.44 -0.41
N ILE A 244 17.15 1.83 -0.15
CA ILE A 244 16.92 0.42 -0.44
C ILE A 244 16.64 0.39 -1.94
N ASP A 245 17.59 -0.21 -2.65
CA ASP A 245 17.54 -0.56 -4.04
C ASP A 245 16.12 -0.94 -4.46
N SER A 246 15.70 -0.35 -5.58
CA SER A 246 14.53 -0.76 -6.31
C SER A 246 14.73 -2.20 -6.80
N ILE A 247 14.39 -3.16 -5.94
CA ILE A 247 14.16 -4.54 -6.35
C ILE A 247 12.85 -4.50 -7.11
N ASP A 248 12.98 -4.62 -8.43
CA ASP A 248 11.90 -5.04 -9.32
C ASP A 248 11.28 -6.31 -8.75
N ILE A 249 10.18 -6.16 -8.00
CA ILE A 249 9.27 -7.27 -7.70
C ILE A 249 8.50 -7.51 -9.00
N ALA A 250 9.20 -8.17 -9.92
CA ALA A 250 8.57 -8.90 -10.98
C ALA A 250 7.53 -9.83 -10.34
N ASN A 251 6.35 -9.72 -10.92
CA ASN A 251 5.13 -10.40 -10.59
C ASN A 251 5.30 -11.91 -10.83
N GLU A 252 6.00 -12.63 -9.95
CA GLU A 252 5.95 -14.10 -9.87
C GLU A 252 4.69 -14.51 -9.10
N GLY A 253 3.55 -14.18 -9.70
CA GLY A 253 2.34 -14.94 -9.47
C GLY A 253 2.50 -16.30 -10.15
N ASN A 254 2.22 -17.35 -9.37
CA ASN A 254 1.57 -18.56 -9.84
C ASN A 254 2.43 -19.73 -10.36
N THR A 255 3.25 -20.31 -9.47
CA THR A 255 3.64 -21.73 -9.57
C THR A 255 3.70 -22.40 -8.20
N LEU A 256 2.60 -22.32 -7.44
CA LEU A 256 2.30 -23.27 -6.36
C LEU A 256 1.21 -24.22 -6.88
N GLN A 257 1.59 -25.03 -7.86
CA GLN A 257 0.90 -26.28 -8.11
C GLN A 257 1.20 -27.22 -6.95
N LYS A 258 0.16 -27.47 -6.15
CA LYS A 258 -0.16 -28.77 -5.53
C LYS A 258 0.88 -29.87 -5.80
N THR A 259 1.68 -30.17 -4.77
CA THR A 259 2.19 -31.52 -4.52
C THR A 259 1.93 -31.84 -3.05
N GLU A 260 0.64 -31.90 -2.70
CA GLU A 260 0.12 -32.57 -1.50
C GLU A 260 -1.03 -33.47 -1.99
N ALA A 261 -0.65 -34.54 -2.68
CA ALA A 261 -1.43 -35.75 -2.93
C ALA A 261 -0.41 -36.81 -3.36
N ASP A 262 -0.52 -38.02 -2.81
CA ASP A 262 0.30 -39.21 -3.03
C ASP A 262 1.62 -39.31 -2.24
N MET A 263 1.49 -39.53 -0.93
CA MET A 263 2.37 -40.46 -0.18
C MET A 263 1.57 -41.19 0.92
N ASN A 264 0.46 -41.82 0.52
CA ASN A 264 -0.23 -42.82 1.32
C ASN A 264 -0.61 -43.97 0.39
N GLU A 265 0.32 -44.87 0.12
CA GLU A 265 0.05 -46.27 -0.23
C GLU A 265 1.38 -47.03 -0.11
N ASP A 266 1.28 -48.23 0.45
CA ASP A 266 2.33 -49.25 0.59
C ASP A 266 3.33 -49.13 1.75
N GLU A 267 2.93 -49.64 2.92
CA GLU A 267 3.71 -50.66 3.65
C GLU A 267 2.86 -51.31 4.77
N GLU A 268 1.82 -52.07 4.39
CA GLU A 268 1.32 -53.15 5.24
C GLU A 268 2.32 -54.32 5.17
N GLY A 269 3.38 -54.20 5.97
CA GLY A 269 4.25 -55.32 6.31
C GLY A 269 3.58 -56.19 7.38
N GLU A 270 2.74 -57.11 6.92
CA GLU A 270 2.20 -58.23 7.70
C GLU A 270 3.37 -59.14 8.13
N LEU A 271 3.95 -58.88 9.31
CA LEU A 271 4.86 -59.82 9.96
C LEU A 271 4.04 -60.87 10.72
N ASP A 272 3.85 -61.97 10.02
CA ASP A 272 3.47 -63.28 10.53
C ASP A 272 4.47 -63.74 11.61
N GLU A 273 4.16 -63.48 12.89
CA GLU A 273 4.87 -64.10 14.02
C GLU A 273 4.03 -65.24 14.58
N THR A 274 4.16 -66.39 13.91
CA THR A 274 3.79 -67.71 14.41
C THR A 274 4.64 -68.05 15.64
N VAL A 275 4.19 -67.63 16.82
CA VAL A 275 4.72 -68.17 18.09
C VAL A 275 4.04 -69.53 18.35
N GLU A 276 4.65 -70.58 17.83
CA GLU A 276 4.43 -71.96 18.29
C GLU A 276 4.76 -72.03 19.79
N ARG A 277 3.72 -72.13 20.62
CA ARG A 277 3.83 -72.62 21.99
C ARG A 277 4.12 -74.11 21.94
N SER A 278 5.40 -74.47 22.07
CA SER A 278 5.79 -75.82 22.48
C SER A 278 5.56 -75.96 23.99
N ASP A 279 4.37 -76.44 24.36
CA ASP A 279 4.15 -77.08 25.65
C ASP A 279 4.98 -78.38 25.66
N GLY A 280 6.14 -78.32 26.31
CA GLY A 280 6.97 -79.47 26.64
C GLY A 280 6.84 -79.76 28.14
N GLU A 281 6.01 -80.75 28.46
CA GLU A 281 6.06 -81.52 29.70
C GLU A 281 7.46 -82.11 29.92
N ILE A 282 8.07 -81.89 31.10
CA ILE A 282 8.64 -82.92 32.00
C ILE A 282 8.54 -82.41 33.44
#